data_AF-A0A959LBD4-F1
#
_entry.id   AF-A0A959LBD4-F1
#
_cell.length_a   1.000
_cell.length_b   1.000
_cell.length_c   1.000
_cell.angle_alpha   90.00
_cell.angle_beta   90.00
_cell.angle_gamma   90.00
#
_symmetry.space_group_name_H-M   'P 1'
#
loop_
_entity.id
_entity.type
_entity.pdbx_description
1 polymer ?
#
loop_
_entity_poly.entity_id
_entity_poly.type
_entity_poly.pdbx_seq_one_letter_code
_entity_poly.pdbx_strand_id
1 'polypeptide(L)'
;MKDYSYVFNAHPSYIEKIYSEYKVDPAAVEDGWRLFFEGFDFASNGNGEMAPAGIEESMGNSTKEFGVLSIIHGFRTRGHLLSTTNPIRQRKFRAPHLDLADYGLTDEDLGKVFVAGEEIGLRNATLQQILDKLHLIYAGHIGFEYSYIENRERRMWLRDKIESRDLNSDFGLDTKTKKRILEKLNGAVVFEKFLHTKYIGQKRFSLEGGESTIPALDAIIQSAASDGVEEVVLGMAHRGRLNVLANIMGKTYENIFNEFEGTAVPDLSFGDGDVKYHLGYSSQVTTEDGKIIHLKLAPNPSHLEAVNPVVEGFSRAKADILYASDYDKILPILIHGDASIAGQGVVYETVQMSKLEGYYTGGTVHFVINNQIGFTTNFDDARSATYCTGVASMVQAPVFHVNGDDPEAVIWAVRTAMEYRQKFNNDVFIDMVCYRRHGHNEGDDPKFTQPDLYEKINSHPDPREVYANRLTERGDLDKKIATDLEEKFWNDLQQRLDLVKEKSLPYSYQEPEQAWRKLTKTYDPNDFRKSAATGISKKNIDLILKHLMTLPEGFHPLPKISRLQKSKQALLDEGVVDWAF
;
A
#
# COMPACT_ATOMS: atom_id res chain seq x y z
N MET A 1 -21.99 27.58 6.68
CA MET A 1 -22.27 27.08 8.04
C MET A 1 -21.10 27.43 8.98
N LYS A 2 -20.91 28.69 9.37
CA LYS A 2 -19.86 29.08 10.34
C LYS A 2 -20.41 29.49 11.72
N ASP A 3 -21.73 29.52 11.92
CA ASP A 3 -22.37 30.10 13.13
C ASP A 3 -23.04 29.10 14.09
N TYR A 4 -22.98 27.79 13.83
CA TYR A 4 -23.66 26.76 14.65
C TYR A 4 -22.70 25.72 15.24
N SER A 5 -21.42 26.07 15.43
CA SER A 5 -20.38 25.14 15.93
C SER A 5 -20.70 24.56 17.32
N TYR A 6 -21.48 25.27 18.13
CA TYR A 6 -21.93 24.81 19.45
C TYR A 6 -22.96 23.67 19.38
N VAL A 7 -23.73 23.56 18.29
CA VAL A 7 -24.70 22.46 18.09
C VAL A 7 -23.99 21.19 17.62
N PHE A 8 -23.08 21.31 16.64
CA PHE A 8 -22.37 20.16 16.05
C PHE A 8 -21.36 19.49 16.99
N ASN A 9 -20.88 20.21 18.01
CA ASN A 9 -19.93 19.69 18.99
C ASN A 9 -20.60 19.25 20.31
N ALA A 10 -21.92 19.47 20.46
CA ALA A 10 -22.64 19.10 21.67
C ALA A 10 -23.03 17.62 21.65
N HIS A 11 -22.88 16.95 22.80
CA HIS A 11 -23.31 15.56 22.96
C HIS A 11 -24.86 15.50 22.85
N PRO A 12 -25.45 14.48 22.20
CA PRO A 12 -26.90 14.40 21.97
C PRO A 12 -27.75 14.55 23.25
N SER A 13 -27.34 13.93 24.35
CA SER A 13 -28.04 14.03 25.64
C SER A 13 -28.03 15.44 26.25
N TYR A 14 -27.05 16.28 25.90
CA TYR A 14 -27.02 17.68 26.32
C TYR A 14 -28.02 18.50 25.53
N ILE A 15 -28.12 18.25 24.22
CA ILE A 15 -29.10 18.92 23.33
C ILE A 15 -30.52 18.57 23.78
N GLU A 16 -30.81 17.30 24.09
CA GLU A 16 -32.13 16.87 24.59
C GLU A 16 -32.51 17.56 25.90
N LYS A 17 -31.55 17.71 26.83
CA LYS A 17 -31.78 18.38 28.11
C LYS A 17 -32.12 19.86 27.90
N ILE A 18 -31.33 20.57 27.10
CA ILE A 18 -31.53 22.00 26.80
C ILE A 18 -32.84 22.22 26.02
N TYR A 19 -33.21 21.31 25.12
CA TYR A 19 -34.51 21.36 24.44
C TYR A 19 -35.69 21.12 25.40
N SER A 20 -35.53 20.23 26.39
CA SER A 20 -36.55 20.01 27.42
C SER A 20 -36.74 21.24 28.31
N GLU A 21 -35.66 21.93 28.67
CA GLU A 21 -35.70 23.20 29.39
C GLU A 21 -36.37 24.31 28.55
N TYR A 22 -36.04 24.40 27.26
CA TYR A 22 -36.66 25.33 26.32
C TYR A 22 -38.18 25.14 26.19
N LYS A 23 -38.68 23.89 26.19
CA LYS A 23 -40.13 23.61 26.15
C LYS A 23 -40.89 24.06 27.39
N VAL A 24 -40.21 24.15 28.54
CA VAL A 24 -40.82 24.60 29.80
C VAL A 24 -40.78 26.12 29.90
N ASP A 25 -39.65 26.73 29.58
CA ASP A 25 -39.48 28.18 29.54
C ASP A 25 -38.41 28.57 28.49
N PRO A 26 -38.83 29.09 27.33
CA PRO A 26 -37.89 29.51 26.29
C PRO A 26 -36.88 30.57 26.78
N ALA A 27 -37.25 31.42 27.74
CA ALA A 27 -36.39 32.48 28.27
C ALA A 27 -35.30 31.94 29.23
N ALA A 28 -35.44 30.72 29.72
CA ALA A 28 -34.46 30.07 30.60
C ALA A 28 -33.24 29.51 29.85
N VAL A 29 -33.34 29.41 28.52
CA VAL A 29 -32.28 28.88 27.64
C VAL A 29 -31.52 30.03 26.97
N GLU A 30 -30.21 29.86 26.80
CA GLU A 30 -29.33 30.85 26.14
C GLU A 30 -29.82 31.20 24.73
N ASP A 31 -29.68 32.47 24.33
CA ASP A 31 -30.28 33.02 23.10
C ASP A 31 -29.91 32.24 21.82
N GLY A 32 -28.69 31.70 21.73
CA GLY A 32 -28.26 30.88 20.59
C GLY A 32 -29.08 29.58 20.47
N TRP A 33 -29.25 28.86 21.57
CA TRP A 33 -30.07 27.65 21.63
C TRP A 33 -31.56 27.96 21.44
N ARG A 34 -32.03 29.09 21.96
CA ARG A 34 -33.41 29.56 21.74
C ARG A 34 -33.71 29.77 20.26
N LEU A 35 -32.86 30.50 19.54
CA LEU A 35 -32.99 30.73 18.10
C LEU A 35 -32.88 29.43 17.29
N PHE A 36 -32.00 28.52 17.70
CA PHE A 36 -31.87 27.21 17.09
C PHE A 36 -33.15 26.38 17.24
N PHE A 37 -33.73 26.33 18.45
CA PHE A 37 -34.97 25.60 18.70
C PHE A 37 -36.20 26.28 18.13
N GLU A 38 -36.23 27.61 18.05
CA GLU A 38 -37.28 28.35 17.37
C GLU A 38 -37.27 28.06 15.87
N GLY A 39 -36.09 28.03 15.24
CA GLY A 39 -35.93 27.59 13.86
C GLY A 39 -36.26 26.11 13.63
N PHE A 40 -35.90 25.24 14.59
CA PHE A 40 -36.23 23.81 14.57
C PHE A 40 -37.74 23.58 14.68
N ASP A 41 -38.41 24.21 15.64
CA ASP A 41 -39.86 24.12 15.82
C ASP A 41 -40.61 24.76 14.64
N PHE A 42 -40.10 25.86 14.08
CA PHE A 42 -40.66 26.48 12.87
C PHE A 42 -40.56 25.56 11.66
N ALA A 43 -39.40 24.92 11.45
CA ALA A 43 -39.21 23.92 10.40
C ALA A 43 -40.06 22.66 10.64
N SER A 44 -40.28 22.27 11.90
CA SER A 44 -41.06 21.10 12.27
C SER A 44 -42.58 21.33 12.19
N ASN A 45 -43.06 22.55 12.45
CA ASN A 45 -44.49 22.86 12.53
C ASN A 45 -45.06 23.49 11.25
N GLY A 46 -44.22 24.00 10.34
CA GLY A 46 -44.68 24.63 9.10
C GLY A 46 -45.54 25.89 9.32
N ASN A 47 -45.79 26.61 8.24
CA ASN A 47 -46.53 27.88 8.26
C ASN A 47 -48.02 27.69 8.60
N GLY A 48 -48.36 27.58 9.88
CA GLY A 48 -49.65 28.03 10.44
C GLY A 48 -50.94 27.32 10.01
N GLU A 49 -50.92 26.16 9.35
CA GLU A 49 -52.11 25.31 9.19
C GLU A 49 -52.02 24.12 10.14
N MET A 50 -53.08 23.91 10.95
CA MET A 50 -53.17 22.82 11.92
C MET A 50 -52.76 21.48 11.29
N ALA A 51 -51.63 20.94 11.72
CA ALA A 51 -51.25 19.58 11.39
C ALA A 51 -52.28 18.62 12.01
N PRO A 52 -52.90 17.71 11.23
CA PRO A 52 -53.65 16.61 11.81
C PRO A 52 -52.67 15.68 12.54
N ALA A 53 -53.17 14.90 13.49
CA ALA A 53 -52.43 13.92 14.29
C ALA A 53 -51.38 13.13 13.45
N GLY A 54 -50.11 13.55 13.52
CA GLY A 54 -49.01 12.98 12.72
C GLY A 54 -47.60 13.27 13.25
N ILE A 55 -47.47 13.83 14.45
CA ILE A 55 -46.18 14.20 15.06
C ILE A 55 -45.34 12.96 15.40
N GLU A 56 -45.97 11.83 15.77
CA GLU A 56 -45.26 10.56 15.98
C GLU A 56 -44.75 9.96 14.68
N GLU A 57 -45.47 10.13 13.57
CA GLU A 57 -45.10 9.59 12.26
C GLU A 57 -43.97 10.42 11.61
N SER A 58 -43.98 11.76 11.78
CA SER A 58 -42.90 12.62 11.28
C SER A 58 -41.60 12.53 12.09
N MET A 59 -41.66 12.44 13.43
CA MET A 59 -40.48 12.19 14.26
C MET A 59 -39.97 10.75 14.13
N GLY A 60 -40.87 9.77 13.95
CA GLY A 60 -40.51 8.38 13.67
C GLY A 60 -39.74 8.25 12.35
N ASN A 61 -40.20 8.93 11.29
CA ASN A 61 -39.50 8.95 10.01
C ASN A 61 -38.14 9.67 10.12
N SER A 62 -38.05 10.77 10.89
CA SER A 62 -36.78 11.48 11.15
C SER A 62 -35.78 10.63 11.95
N THR A 63 -36.23 9.86 12.93
CA THR A 63 -35.36 8.95 13.72
C THR A 63 -34.80 7.84 12.84
N LYS A 64 -35.63 7.28 11.95
CA LYS A 64 -35.21 6.24 11.00
C LYS A 64 -34.24 6.78 9.95
N GLU A 65 -34.41 8.01 9.47
CA GLU A 65 -33.41 8.69 8.61
C GLU A 65 -32.04 8.77 9.28
N PHE A 66 -31.96 9.13 10.56
CA PHE A 66 -30.69 9.09 11.30
C PHE A 66 -30.13 7.67 11.44
N GLY A 67 -30.99 6.66 11.61
CA GLY A 67 -30.61 5.25 11.55
C GLY A 67 -29.97 4.87 10.21
N VAL A 68 -30.57 5.30 9.09
CA VAL A 68 -30.04 5.05 7.74
C VAL A 68 -28.72 5.78 7.50
N LEU A 69 -28.56 7.02 7.95
CA LEU A 69 -27.28 7.73 7.90
C LEU A 69 -26.21 7.01 8.75
N SER A 70 -26.60 6.52 9.92
CA SER A 70 -25.71 5.83 10.84
C SER A 70 -25.21 4.49 10.29
N ILE A 71 -26.08 3.70 9.64
CA ILE A 71 -25.65 2.44 9.00
C ILE A 71 -24.75 2.71 7.79
N ILE A 72 -25.00 3.75 6.98
CA ILE A 72 -24.07 4.19 5.92
C ILE A 72 -22.68 4.47 6.50
N HIS A 73 -22.61 5.22 7.60
CA HIS A 73 -21.34 5.47 8.29
C HIS A 73 -20.73 4.19 8.89
N GLY A 74 -21.57 3.27 9.40
CA GLY A 74 -21.16 1.93 9.82
C GLY A 74 -20.43 1.18 8.71
N PHE A 75 -20.98 1.12 7.51
CA PHE A 75 -20.34 0.44 6.38
C PHE A 75 -19.03 1.11 5.95
N ARG A 76 -18.96 2.45 5.94
CA ARG A 76 -17.72 3.19 5.67
C ARG A 76 -16.60 2.89 6.67
N THR A 77 -16.96 2.60 7.92
CA THR A 77 -16.01 2.37 9.01
C THR A 77 -15.66 0.90 9.22
N ARG A 78 -16.62 -0.02 9.02
CA ARG A 78 -16.52 -1.44 9.40
C ARG A 78 -16.94 -2.42 8.31
N GLY A 79 -17.38 -1.95 7.14
CA GLY A 79 -17.79 -2.81 6.03
C GLY A 79 -16.68 -3.74 5.53
N HIS A 80 -15.42 -3.31 5.66
CA HIS A 80 -14.23 -4.13 5.37
C HIS A 80 -14.18 -5.46 6.16
N LEU A 81 -14.88 -5.58 7.29
CA LEU A 81 -15.01 -6.82 8.07
C LEU A 81 -15.98 -7.82 7.44
N LEU A 82 -16.90 -7.37 6.56
CA LEU A 82 -17.82 -8.20 5.78
C LEU A 82 -17.31 -8.52 4.37
N SER A 83 -16.21 -7.90 3.95
CA SER A 83 -15.66 -8.03 2.59
C SER A 83 -15.35 -9.47 2.17
N THR A 84 -15.54 -9.81 0.90
CA THR A 84 -15.25 -11.14 0.32
C THR A 84 -13.82 -11.25 -0.20
N THR A 85 -12.85 -10.70 0.55
CA THR A 85 -11.45 -10.60 0.10
C THR A 85 -10.69 -11.93 0.13
N ASN A 86 -11.18 -12.97 0.81
CA ASN A 86 -10.44 -14.22 0.94
C ASN A 86 -10.83 -15.19 -0.20
N PRO A 87 -9.87 -15.61 -1.05
CA PRO A 87 -10.17 -16.48 -2.21
C PRO A 87 -10.51 -17.92 -1.83
N ILE A 88 -9.99 -18.44 -0.71
CA ILE A 88 -10.05 -19.87 -0.39
C ILE A 88 -11.18 -20.22 0.59
N ARG A 89 -11.57 -19.28 1.46
CA ARG A 89 -12.58 -19.54 2.49
C ARG A 89 -13.28 -18.27 2.94
N GLN A 90 -14.46 -18.44 3.52
CA GLN A 90 -15.13 -17.34 4.21
C GLN A 90 -14.23 -16.76 5.31
N ARG A 91 -14.23 -15.44 5.43
CA ARG A 91 -13.48 -14.74 6.48
C ARG A 91 -14.03 -15.08 7.85
N LYS A 92 -13.16 -15.04 8.86
CA LYS A 92 -13.54 -15.12 10.28
C LYS A 92 -14.53 -14.00 10.59
N PHE A 93 -15.72 -14.36 11.09
CA PHE A 93 -16.72 -13.38 11.50
C PHE A 93 -16.20 -12.58 12.70
N ARG A 94 -16.25 -11.25 12.61
CA ARG A 94 -15.73 -10.32 13.62
C ARG A 94 -16.80 -9.38 14.17
N ALA A 95 -18.08 -9.76 14.08
CA ALA A 95 -19.22 -9.00 14.61
C ALA A 95 -19.13 -7.50 14.27
N PRO A 96 -19.30 -7.12 12.99
CA PRO A 96 -19.10 -5.73 12.55
C PRO A 96 -20.16 -4.75 13.07
N HIS A 97 -21.26 -5.24 13.65
CA HIS A 97 -22.41 -4.45 14.09
C HIS A 97 -22.96 -3.57 12.95
N LEU A 98 -23.42 -4.25 11.90
CA LEU A 98 -23.98 -3.69 10.67
C LEU A 98 -25.40 -4.23 10.40
N ASP A 99 -26.03 -4.86 11.39
CA ASP A 99 -27.39 -5.37 11.26
C ASP A 99 -28.40 -4.23 11.49
N LEU A 100 -29.60 -4.33 10.91
CA LEU A 100 -30.64 -3.29 11.03
C LEU A 100 -30.93 -2.89 12.49
N ALA A 101 -30.98 -3.89 13.37
CA ALA A 101 -31.26 -3.72 14.78
C ALA A 101 -30.20 -2.87 15.51
N ASP A 102 -28.94 -2.88 15.06
CA ASP A 102 -27.87 -2.04 15.63
C ASP A 102 -28.14 -0.53 15.43
N TYR A 103 -29.02 -0.18 14.48
CA TYR A 103 -29.35 1.20 14.08
C TYR A 103 -30.82 1.55 14.32
N GLY A 104 -31.55 0.74 15.10
CA GLY A 104 -32.97 0.96 15.36
C GLY A 104 -33.85 0.80 14.12
N LEU A 105 -33.39 0.06 13.10
CA LEU A 105 -34.13 -0.28 11.87
C LEU A 105 -34.69 -1.71 11.98
N THR A 106 -35.74 -2.02 11.23
CA THR A 106 -36.34 -3.37 11.16
C THR A 106 -36.58 -3.79 9.71
N ASP A 107 -36.88 -5.08 9.48
CA ASP A 107 -37.18 -5.59 8.13
C ASP A 107 -38.37 -4.87 7.47
N GLU A 108 -39.29 -4.32 8.26
CA GLU A 108 -40.42 -3.50 7.76
C GLU A 108 -39.97 -2.18 7.12
N ASP A 109 -38.76 -1.72 7.43
CA ASP A 109 -38.19 -0.49 6.87
C ASP A 109 -37.52 -0.72 5.52
N LEU A 110 -37.22 -1.97 5.12
CA LEU A 110 -36.48 -2.29 3.89
C LEU A 110 -37.14 -1.72 2.62
N GLY A 111 -38.47 -1.73 2.57
CA GLY A 111 -39.26 -1.19 1.45
C GLY A 111 -39.52 0.31 1.52
N LYS A 112 -39.19 0.98 2.63
CA LYS A 112 -39.41 2.42 2.81
C LYS A 112 -38.30 3.22 2.13
N VAL A 113 -38.66 4.39 1.64
CA VAL A 113 -37.77 5.32 0.95
C VAL A 113 -37.15 6.29 1.95
N PHE A 114 -35.84 6.52 1.82
CA PHE A 114 -35.08 7.42 2.68
C PHE A 114 -34.30 8.46 1.87
N VAL A 115 -34.30 9.70 2.34
CA VAL A 115 -33.51 10.81 1.80
C VAL A 115 -32.02 10.61 2.11
N ALA A 116 -31.69 9.94 3.21
CA ALA A 116 -30.31 9.56 3.56
C ALA A 116 -29.55 8.83 2.44
N GLY A 117 -30.26 8.16 1.52
CA GLY A 117 -29.63 7.54 0.34
C GLY A 117 -28.86 8.53 -0.55
N GLU A 118 -29.19 9.82 -0.52
CA GLU A 118 -28.46 10.86 -1.27
C GLU A 118 -26.99 10.94 -0.88
N GLU A 119 -26.64 10.59 0.37
CA GLU A 119 -25.26 10.60 0.88
C GLU A 119 -24.35 9.59 0.16
N ILE A 120 -24.93 8.59 -0.49
CA ILE A 120 -24.24 7.64 -1.38
C ILE A 120 -24.70 7.78 -2.84
N GLY A 121 -25.28 8.92 -3.21
CA GLY A 121 -25.71 9.22 -4.58
C GLY A 121 -26.97 8.50 -5.04
N LEU A 122 -27.82 8.03 -4.13
CA LEU A 122 -29.10 7.38 -4.43
C LEU A 122 -30.28 8.27 -3.98
N ARG A 123 -30.87 9.02 -4.90
CA ARG A 123 -32.05 9.86 -4.59
C ARG A 123 -33.31 9.01 -4.46
N ASN A 124 -34.07 9.21 -3.38
CA ASN A 124 -35.35 8.52 -3.11
C ASN A 124 -35.25 6.99 -3.22
N ALA A 125 -34.16 6.41 -2.71
CA ALA A 125 -33.95 4.97 -2.71
C ALA A 125 -34.57 4.29 -1.50
N THR A 126 -34.99 3.04 -1.66
CA THR A 126 -35.41 2.22 -0.54
C THR A 126 -34.24 1.85 0.35
N LEU A 127 -34.48 1.53 1.62
CA LEU A 127 -33.42 1.04 2.51
C LEU A 127 -32.73 -0.20 1.94
N GLN A 128 -33.46 -1.12 1.30
CA GLN A 128 -32.87 -2.26 0.60
C GLN A 128 -31.85 -1.82 -0.46
N GLN A 129 -32.21 -0.87 -1.33
CA GLN A 129 -31.32 -0.37 -2.37
C GLN A 129 -30.07 0.31 -1.79
N ILE A 130 -30.22 1.02 -0.68
CA ILE A 130 -29.11 1.64 0.05
C ILE A 130 -28.16 0.55 0.57
N LEU A 131 -28.69 -0.48 1.24
CA LEU A 131 -27.90 -1.59 1.78
C LEU A 131 -27.20 -2.38 0.69
N ASP A 132 -27.89 -2.70 -0.41
CA ASP A 132 -27.31 -3.40 -1.56
C ASP A 132 -26.10 -2.65 -2.12
N LYS A 133 -26.22 -1.32 -2.26
CA LYS A 133 -25.11 -0.47 -2.71
C LYS A 133 -23.97 -0.44 -1.69
N LEU A 134 -24.26 -0.34 -0.40
CA LEU A 134 -23.24 -0.36 0.64
C LEU A 134 -22.47 -1.69 0.68
N HIS A 135 -23.18 -2.82 0.55
CA HIS A 135 -22.56 -4.14 0.44
C HIS A 135 -21.68 -4.25 -0.80
N LEU A 136 -22.16 -3.78 -1.95
CA LEU A 136 -21.39 -3.80 -3.20
C LEU A 136 -20.12 -2.94 -3.14
N ILE A 137 -20.17 -1.80 -2.44
CA ILE A 137 -19.02 -0.90 -2.29
C ILE A 137 -18.03 -1.44 -1.25
N TYR A 138 -18.49 -1.69 -0.03
CA TYR A 138 -17.64 -1.88 1.15
C TYR A 138 -17.46 -3.35 1.58
N ALA A 139 -18.30 -4.26 1.08
CA ALA A 139 -18.28 -5.68 1.44
C ALA A 139 -18.04 -6.62 0.23
N GLY A 140 -17.53 -6.10 -0.89
CA GLY A 140 -17.15 -6.90 -2.06
C GLY A 140 -15.72 -7.44 -2.00
N HIS A 141 -15.09 -7.60 -3.17
CA HIS A 141 -13.71 -8.09 -3.33
C HIS A 141 -12.64 -7.12 -2.80
N ILE A 142 -13.04 -5.91 -2.38
CA ILE A 142 -12.16 -4.92 -1.73
C ILE A 142 -12.79 -4.48 -0.41
N GLY A 143 -12.02 -4.59 0.67
CA GLY A 143 -12.31 -3.96 1.95
C GLY A 143 -11.42 -2.74 2.16
N PHE A 144 -11.97 -1.67 2.72
CA PHE A 144 -11.30 -0.38 2.87
C PHE A 144 -11.15 0.02 4.34
N GLU A 145 -9.93 0.29 4.78
CA GLU A 145 -9.65 0.96 6.05
C GLU A 145 -9.09 2.36 5.79
N TYR A 146 -9.92 3.38 6.02
CA TYR A 146 -9.53 4.79 5.81
C TYR A 146 -10.23 5.76 6.77
N SER A 147 -11.22 5.30 7.53
CA SER A 147 -12.06 6.14 8.40
C SER A 147 -11.28 6.81 9.53
N TYR A 148 -10.20 6.17 10.01
CA TYR A 148 -9.28 6.67 11.03
C TYR A 148 -8.38 7.81 10.55
N ILE A 149 -8.36 8.12 9.25
CA ILE A 149 -7.58 9.23 8.72
C ILE A 149 -8.22 10.54 9.21
N GLU A 150 -7.48 11.29 10.02
CA GLU A 150 -7.99 12.52 10.65
C GLU A 150 -8.11 13.66 9.64
N ASN A 151 -7.17 13.73 8.70
CA ASN A 151 -7.19 14.72 7.64
C ASN A 151 -8.45 14.56 6.76
N ARG A 152 -9.34 15.55 6.85
CA ARG A 152 -10.63 15.53 6.15
C ARG A 152 -10.48 15.46 4.63
N GLU A 153 -9.54 16.19 4.04
CA GLU A 153 -9.35 16.19 2.58
C GLU A 153 -8.98 14.80 2.06
N ARG A 154 -8.00 14.16 2.71
CA ARG A 154 -7.55 12.79 2.37
C ARG A 154 -8.68 11.78 2.50
N ARG A 155 -9.40 11.83 3.62
CA ARG A 155 -10.52 10.92 3.90
C ARG A 155 -11.69 11.11 2.94
N MET A 156 -12.06 12.35 2.62
CA MET A 156 -13.14 12.63 1.65
C MET A 156 -12.72 12.25 0.23
N TRP A 157 -11.46 12.51 -0.16
CA TRP A 157 -10.98 12.09 -1.47
C TRP A 157 -11.07 10.57 -1.66
N LEU A 158 -10.68 9.78 -0.65
CA LEU A 158 -10.83 8.33 -0.70
C LEU A 158 -12.30 7.89 -0.73
N ARG A 159 -13.14 8.47 0.13
CA ARG A 159 -14.58 8.19 0.13
C ARG A 159 -15.18 8.41 -1.26
N ASP A 160 -14.93 9.58 -1.83
CA ASP A 160 -15.48 9.98 -3.12
C ASP A 160 -14.97 9.04 -4.22
N LYS A 161 -13.67 8.71 -4.25
CA LYS A 161 -13.07 7.74 -5.18
C LYS A 161 -13.69 6.34 -5.06
N ILE A 162 -13.94 5.87 -3.84
CA ILE A 162 -14.52 4.55 -3.57
C ILE A 162 -15.99 4.51 -3.99
N GLU A 163 -16.77 5.51 -3.61
CA GLU A 163 -18.23 5.54 -3.83
C GLU A 163 -18.62 5.95 -5.25
N SER A 164 -17.74 6.64 -5.98
CA SER A 164 -17.96 7.03 -7.38
C SER A 164 -17.47 5.99 -8.39
N ARG A 165 -16.90 4.85 -7.95
CA ARG A 165 -16.41 3.83 -8.87
C ARG A 165 -17.56 3.22 -9.67
N ASP A 166 -17.28 2.77 -10.89
CA ASP A 166 -18.29 2.05 -11.67
C ASP A 166 -18.55 0.68 -11.01
N LEU A 167 -19.80 0.48 -10.59
CA LEU A 167 -20.27 -0.73 -9.92
C LEU A 167 -20.87 -1.74 -10.93
N ASN A 168 -21.06 -1.35 -12.19
CA ASN A 168 -21.70 -2.15 -13.22
C ASN A 168 -20.71 -2.80 -14.20
N SER A 169 -19.46 -2.33 -14.27
CA SER A 169 -18.48 -2.71 -15.31
C SER A 169 -17.16 -3.29 -14.79
N ASP A 170 -17.18 -3.94 -13.62
CA ASP A 170 -15.98 -4.53 -13.00
C ASP A 170 -14.81 -3.54 -12.92
N PHE A 171 -15.03 -2.47 -12.16
CA PHE A 171 -14.05 -1.40 -11.97
C PHE A 171 -13.74 -0.57 -13.23
N GLY A 172 -14.49 -0.74 -14.32
CA GLY A 172 -14.42 0.13 -15.51
C GLY A 172 -13.14 -0.04 -16.33
N LEU A 173 -12.53 -1.23 -16.29
CA LEU A 173 -11.29 -1.51 -17.02
C LEU A 173 -11.57 -1.77 -18.50
N ASP A 174 -10.78 -1.15 -19.38
CA ASP A 174 -10.87 -1.37 -20.82
C ASP A 174 -10.34 -2.75 -21.24
N THR A 175 -10.76 -3.23 -22.41
CA THR A 175 -10.36 -4.55 -22.93
C THR A 175 -8.83 -4.70 -23.06
N LYS A 176 -8.12 -3.59 -23.34
CA LYS A 176 -6.65 -3.59 -23.43
C LYS A 176 -6.02 -3.90 -22.06
N THR A 177 -6.50 -3.24 -21.01
CA THR A 177 -6.07 -3.49 -19.62
C THR A 177 -6.40 -4.91 -19.20
N LYS A 178 -7.63 -5.38 -19.46
CA LYS A 178 -8.04 -6.77 -19.15
C LYS A 178 -7.12 -7.80 -19.82
N LYS A 179 -6.79 -7.61 -21.10
CA LYS A 179 -5.86 -8.47 -21.83
C LYS A 179 -4.45 -8.43 -21.23
N ARG A 180 -3.95 -7.24 -20.87
CA ARG A 180 -2.64 -7.09 -20.22
C ARG A 180 -2.58 -7.80 -18.86
N ILE A 181 -3.64 -7.70 -18.06
CA ILE A 181 -3.77 -8.43 -16.79
C ILE A 181 -3.62 -9.93 -17.05
N LEU A 182 -4.36 -10.47 -18.02
CA LEU A 182 -4.30 -11.88 -18.36
C LEU A 182 -2.91 -12.29 -18.88
N GLU A 183 -2.26 -11.48 -19.70
CA GLU A 183 -0.89 -11.72 -20.19
C GLU A 183 0.13 -11.76 -19.04
N LYS A 184 0.02 -10.85 -18.06
CA LYS A 184 0.88 -10.81 -16.87
C LYS A 184 0.64 -12.00 -15.94
N LEU A 185 -0.62 -12.38 -15.71
CA LEU A 185 -0.96 -13.59 -14.97
C LEU A 185 -0.45 -14.85 -15.67
N ASN A 186 -0.55 -14.91 -17.00
CA ASN A 186 -0.03 -16.02 -17.77
C ASN A 186 1.50 -16.13 -17.62
N GLY A 187 2.22 -15.01 -17.75
CA GLY A 187 3.67 -14.99 -17.53
C GLY A 187 4.06 -15.45 -16.12
N ALA A 188 3.28 -15.04 -15.10
CA ALA A 188 3.52 -15.44 -13.71
C ALA A 188 3.28 -16.94 -13.47
N VAL A 189 2.12 -17.46 -13.87
CA VAL A 189 1.70 -18.84 -13.64
C VAL A 189 2.56 -19.82 -14.45
N VAL A 190 2.75 -19.54 -15.74
CA VAL A 190 3.48 -20.46 -16.64
C VAL A 190 4.96 -20.51 -16.26
N PHE A 191 5.56 -19.40 -15.81
CA PHE A 191 6.93 -19.40 -15.30
C PHE A 191 7.11 -20.30 -14.08
N GLU A 192 6.20 -20.25 -13.09
CA GLU A 192 6.25 -21.15 -11.92
C GLU A 192 6.05 -22.61 -12.31
N LYS A 193 5.07 -22.90 -13.18
CA LYS A 193 4.84 -24.26 -13.72
C LYS A 193 6.07 -24.79 -14.45
N PHE A 194 6.76 -23.95 -15.21
CA PHE A 194 7.98 -24.32 -15.91
C PHE A 194 9.11 -24.66 -14.94
N LEU A 195 9.36 -23.80 -13.95
CA LEU A 195 10.38 -24.06 -12.92
C LEU A 195 10.07 -25.32 -12.11
N HIS A 196 8.81 -25.52 -11.74
CA HIS A 196 8.37 -26.72 -11.03
C HIS A 196 8.65 -28.01 -11.83
N THR A 197 8.43 -27.95 -13.15
CA THR A 197 8.61 -29.10 -14.05
C THR A 197 10.10 -29.39 -14.32
N LYS A 198 10.90 -28.36 -14.55
CA LYS A 198 12.31 -28.51 -14.96
C LYS A 198 13.27 -28.67 -13.79
N TYR A 199 12.97 -28.06 -12.64
CA TYR A 199 13.86 -28.00 -11.48
C TYR A 199 13.21 -28.62 -10.24
N ILE A 200 12.83 -29.89 -10.35
CA ILE A 200 12.15 -30.65 -9.29
C ILE A 200 13.00 -30.67 -8.03
N GLY A 201 12.40 -30.29 -6.89
CA GLY A 201 13.06 -30.30 -5.58
C GLY A 201 13.99 -29.12 -5.31
N GLN A 202 14.21 -28.22 -6.28
CA GLN A 202 14.95 -26.97 -6.01
C GLN A 202 14.04 -25.93 -5.35
N LYS A 203 14.55 -25.31 -4.28
CA LYS A 203 13.87 -24.23 -3.58
C LYS A 203 13.78 -22.99 -4.46
N ARG A 204 12.56 -22.51 -4.68
CA ARG A 204 12.27 -21.28 -5.45
C ARG A 204 11.36 -20.30 -4.71
N PHE A 205 10.70 -20.73 -3.65
CA PHE A 205 9.73 -19.93 -2.89
C PHE A 205 8.61 -19.40 -3.79
N SER A 206 7.94 -20.34 -4.45
CA SER A 206 6.94 -20.13 -5.50
C SER A 206 5.91 -19.05 -5.16
N LEU A 207 5.55 -18.25 -6.17
CA LEU A 207 4.45 -17.29 -6.09
C LEU A 207 3.07 -17.94 -6.24
N GLU A 208 2.97 -19.24 -6.49
CA GLU A 208 1.70 -19.92 -6.80
C GLU A 208 0.64 -19.72 -5.70
N GLY A 209 -0.54 -19.24 -6.12
CA GLY A 209 -1.63 -18.75 -5.28
C GLY A 209 -1.59 -17.26 -4.94
N GLY A 210 -0.57 -16.52 -5.38
CA GLY A 210 -0.39 -15.08 -5.20
C GLY A 210 0.07 -14.35 -6.48
N GLU A 211 -0.20 -14.93 -7.65
CA GLU A 211 0.31 -14.49 -8.96
C GLU A 211 -0.19 -13.11 -9.36
N SER A 212 -1.34 -12.66 -8.83
CA SER A 212 -1.85 -11.29 -9.00
C SER A 212 -0.89 -10.20 -8.48
N THR A 213 0.16 -10.57 -7.74
CA THR A 213 1.29 -9.67 -7.43
C THR A 213 1.94 -9.11 -8.70
N ILE A 214 2.07 -9.90 -9.78
CA ILE A 214 2.74 -9.48 -11.01
C ILE A 214 1.93 -8.43 -11.78
N PRO A 215 0.64 -8.62 -12.11
CA PRO A 215 -0.15 -7.54 -12.70
C PRO A 215 -0.27 -6.33 -11.77
N ALA A 216 -0.30 -6.52 -10.44
CA ALA A 216 -0.30 -5.41 -9.48
C ALA A 216 0.94 -4.53 -9.58
N LEU A 217 2.14 -5.12 -9.50
CA LEU A 217 3.41 -4.40 -9.61
C LEU A 217 3.58 -3.75 -10.98
N ASP A 218 3.14 -4.42 -12.04
CA ASP A 218 3.13 -3.83 -13.37
C ASP A 218 2.24 -2.58 -13.43
N ALA A 219 1.01 -2.65 -12.91
CA ALA A 219 0.11 -1.50 -12.85
C ALA A 219 0.62 -0.36 -11.97
N ILE A 220 1.29 -0.66 -10.85
CA ILE A 220 1.97 0.34 -10.01
C ILE A 220 3.02 1.07 -10.83
N ILE A 221 3.90 0.35 -11.55
CA ILE A 221 4.98 0.93 -12.34
C ILE A 221 4.43 1.74 -13.54
N GLN A 222 3.39 1.24 -14.22
CA GLN A 222 2.72 2.02 -15.27
C GLN A 222 2.16 3.34 -14.71
N SER A 223 1.43 3.27 -13.59
CA SER A 223 0.81 4.46 -12.96
C SER A 223 1.87 5.44 -12.48
N ALA A 224 2.93 4.95 -11.83
CA ALA A 224 4.07 5.74 -11.40
C ALA A 224 4.68 6.54 -12.56
N ALA A 225 4.93 5.88 -13.70
CA ALA A 225 5.47 6.54 -14.88
C ALA A 225 4.52 7.61 -15.43
N SER A 226 3.21 7.31 -15.50
CA SER A 226 2.21 8.28 -15.94
C SER A 226 2.21 9.52 -15.04
N ASP A 227 2.37 9.35 -13.73
CA ASP A 227 2.39 10.41 -12.71
C ASP A 227 3.76 11.10 -12.53
N GLY A 228 4.75 10.77 -13.38
CA GLY A 228 6.02 11.49 -13.44
C GLY A 228 7.15 10.93 -12.57
N VAL A 229 6.94 9.76 -11.94
CA VAL A 229 8.01 8.98 -11.29
C VAL A 229 9.00 8.51 -12.35
N GLU A 230 10.29 8.65 -12.05
CA GLU A 230 11.39 8.26 -12.94
C GLU A 230 12.14 7.02 -12.42
N GLU A 231 12.08 6.77 -11.11
CA GLU A 231 12.75 5.64 -10.47
C GLU A 231 11.87 4.93 -9.44
N VAL A 232 11.90 3.59 -9.45
CA VAL A 232 11.23 2.72 -8.49
C VAL A 232 12.26 1.86 -7.77
N VAL A 233 12.27 1.91 -6.45
CA VAL A 233 13.17 1.11 -5.60
C VAL A 233 12.34 0.09 -4.82
N LEU A 234 12.64 -1.19 -5.01
CA LEU A 234 11.90 -2.31 -4.45
C LEU A 234 12.70 -2.99 -3.33
N GLY A 235 12.04 -3.24 -2.21
CA GLY A 235 12.45 -4.20 -1.19
C GLY A 235 11.48 -5.37 -1.16
N MET A 236 11.96 -6.61 -1.15
CA MET A 236 11.09 -7.78 -1.03
C MET A 236 11.76 -8.96 -0.35
N ALA A 237 10.95 -9.82 0.25
CA ALA A 237 11.38 -11.12 0.78
C ALA A 237 11.63 -12.17 -0.32
N HIS A 238 11.57 -13.46 0.03
CA HIS A 238 11.79 -14.57 -0.91
C HIS A 238 10.58 -14.88 -1.79
N ARG A 239 9.35 -14.64 -1.30
CA ARG A 239 8.11 -15.11 -1.96
C ARG A 239 7.93 -14.50 -3.34
N GLY A 240 7.97 -15.35 -4.38
CA GLY A 240 7.83 -14.93 -5.77
C GLY A 240 8.95 -14.05 -6.30
N ARG A 241 10.11 -13.97 -5.63
CA ARG A 241 11.19 -13.05 -6.06
C ARG A 241 11.72 -13.36 -7.44
N LEU A 242 11.87 -14.63 -7.81
CA LEU A 242 12.29 -15.01 -9.16
C LEU A 242 11.26 -14.58 -10.20
N ASN A 243 9.98 -14.64 -9.85
CA ASN A 243 8.88 -14.18 -10.68
C ASN A 243 8.93 -12.66 -10.89
N VAL A 244 9.15 -11.88 -9.82
CA VAL A 244 9.36 -10.43 -9.90
C VAL A 244 10.61 -10.09 -10.72
N LEU A 245 11.72 -10.81 -10.53
CA LEU A 245 12.94 -10.62 -11.31
C LEU A 245 12.69 -10.81 -12.81
N ALA A 246 12.00 -11.88 -13.20
CA ALA A 246 11.70 -12.15 -14.61
C ALA A 246 10.64 -11.20 -15.19
N ASN A 247 9.47 -11.14 -14.55
CA ASN A 247 8.26 -10.56 -15.13
C ASN A 247 8.06 -9.05 -14.84
N ILE A 248 8.82 -8.49 -13.88
CA ILE A 248 8.81 -7.06 -13.55
C ILE A 248 10.16 -6.42 -13.82
N MET A 249 11.24 -6.97 -13.27
CA MET A 249 12.57 -6.38 -13.41
C MET A 249 13.21 -6.66 -14.77
N GLY A 250 12.69 -7.59 -15.57
CA GLY A 250 13.21 -7.90 -16.90
C GLY A 250 14.55 -8.65 -16.87
N LYS A 251 14.86 -9.36 -15.78
CA LYS A 251 15.98 -10.32 -15.75
C LYS A 251 15.68 -11.43 -16.75
N THR A 252 16.63 -11.70 -17.64
CA THR A 252 16.45 -12.72 -18.68
C THR A 252 16.23 -14.10 -18.05
N TYR A 253 15.38 -14.91 -18.67
CA TYR A 253 15.13 -16.28 -18.22
C TYR A 253 16.41 -17.12 -18.24
N GLU A 254 17.29 -16.90 -19.23
CA GLU A 254 18.63 -17.51 -19.29
C GLU A 254 19.44 -17.26 -18.02
N ASN A 255 19.52 -16.01 -17.55
CA ASN A 255 20.27 -15.68 -16.34
C ASN A 255 19.68 -16.40 -15.12
N ILE A 256 18.36 -16.53 -15.06
CA ILE A 256 17.71 -17.28 -13.98
C ILE A 256 18.01 -18.78 -14.10
N PHE A 257 17.87 -19.38 -15.29
CA PHE A 257 18.12 -20.81 -15.50
C PHE A 257 19.59 -21.18 -15.22
N ASN A 258 20.55 -20.35 -15.61
CA ASN A 258 21.97 -20.55 -15.28
C ASN A 258 22.22 -20.58 -13.75
N GLU A 259 21.47 -19.81 -12.96
CA GLU A 259 21.50 -19.86 -11.48
C GLU A 259 20.87 -21.14 -10.90
N PHE A 260 20.05 -21.87 -11.67
CA PHE A 260 19.53 -23.18 -11.29
C PHE A 260 20.45 -24.33 -11.71
N GLU A 261 21.11 -24.23 -12.86
CA GLU A 261 22.08 -25.23 -13.34
C GLU A 261 23.41 -25.18 -12.58
N GLY A 262 23.71 -24.09 -11.87
CA GLY A 262 24.96 -23.91 -11.15
C GLY A 262 26.18 -23.71 -12.06
N THR A 263 25.95 -23.40 -13.34
CA THR A 263 26.97 -23.16 -14.37
C THR A 263 27.44 -21.71 -14.39
N ALA A 264 26.74 -20.79 -13.72
CA ALA A 264 27.17 -19.43 -13.55
C ALA A 264 28.47 -19.39 -12.72
N VAL A 265 29.57 -18.95 -13.34
CA VAL A 265 30.81 -18.65 -12.62
C VAL A 265 30.48 -17.52 -11.63
N PRO A 266 30.53 -17.75 -10.31
CA PRO A 266 30.25 -16.68 -9.37
C PRO A 266 31.27 -15.58 -9.59
N ASP A 267 30.82 -14.34 -9.70
CA ASP A 267 31.73 -13.20 -9.64
C ASP A 267 32.26 -13.05 -8.21
N LEU A 268 33.29 -13.84 -7.89
CA LEU A 268 33.98 -13.86 -6.60
C LEU A 268 34.84 -12.61 -6.38
N SER A 269 34.85 -11.66 -7.31
CA SER A 269 35.63 -10.42 -7.19
C SER A 269 35.25 -9.57 -5.96
N PHE A 270 34.12 -9.88 -5.31
CA PHE A 270 33.54 -9.10 -4.21
C PHE A 270 33.19 -9.92 -2.94
N GLY A 271 33.49 -11.22 -2.88
CA GLY A 271 33.21 -12.08 -1.71
C GLY A 271 32.67 -13.45 -2.06
N ASP A 272 32.15 -14.17 -1.06
CA ASP A 272 31.71 -15.58 -1.15
C ASP A 272 30.39 -15.78 -1.93
N GLY A 273 29.72 -14.71 -2.34
CA GLY A 273 28.40 -14.73 -2.98
C GLY A 273 27.23 -14.86 -2.00
N ASP A 274 26.01 -14.97 -2.52
CA ASP A 274 24.78 -15.23 -1.75
C ASP A 274 23.80 -16.05 -2.62
N VAL A 275 22.75 -16.60 -2.02
CA VAL A 275 21.72 -17.37 -2.73
C VAL A 275 20.93 -16.51 -3.72
N LYS A 276 20.49 -17.11 -4.83
CA LYS A 276 19.83 -16.43 -5.97
C LYS A 276 18.67 -15.50 -5.60
N TYR A 277 17.94 -15.80 -4.53
CA TYR A 277 16.81 -15.00 -4.04
C TYR A 277 17.19 -13.91 -3.01
N HIS A 278 18.49 -13.61 -2.83
CA HIS A 278 18.97 -12.44 -2.07
C HIS A 278 19.64 -11.39 -2.96
N LEU A 279 19.95 -11.74 -4.20
CA LEU A 279 20.66 -10.84 -5.12
C LEU A 279 19.77 -9.68 -5.54
N GLY A 280 20.37 -8.49 -5.61
CA GLY A 280 19.75 -7.30 -6.17
C GLY A 280 19.74 -7.34 -7.70
N TYR A 281 18.94 -6.47 -8.31
CA TYR A 281 18.91 -6.32 -9.77
C TYR A 281 18.59 -4.89 -10.16
N SER A 282 19.11 -4.45 -11.30
CA SER A 282 18.88 -3.12 -11.84
C SER A 282 18.51 -3.22 -13.31
N SER A 283 17.48 -2.47 -13.70
CA SER A 283 17.04 -2.45 -15.08
C SER A 283 16.39 -1.12 -15.44
N GLN A 284 16.19 -0.92 -16.74
CA GLN A 284 15.39 0.17 -17.29
C GLN A 284 14.27 -0.48 -18.09
N VAL A 285 13.03 -0.16 -17.75
CA VAL A 285 11.84 -0.71 -18.42
C VAL A 285 11.10 0.41 -19.14
N THR A 286 10.56 0.09 -20.33
CA THR A 286 9.72 1.02 -21.09
C THR A 286 8.26 0.73 -20.79
N THR A 287 7.53 1.75 -20.35
CA THR A 287 6.09 1.71 -20.09
C THR A 287 5.29 1.70 -21.40
N GLU A 288 3.98 1.43 -21.32
CA GLU A 288 3.11 1.43 -22.52
C GLU A 288 3.07 2.79 -23.21
N ASP A 289 3.25 3.87 -22.44
CA ASP A 289 3.30 5.25 -22.94
C ASP A 289 4.70 5.64 -23.44
N GLY A 290 5.65 4.71 -23.50
CA GLY A 290 7.01 4.94 -24.00
C GLY A 290 7.96 5.62 -23.00
N LYS A 291 7.52 5.90 -21.76
CA LYS A 291 8.39 6.45 -20.72
C LYS A 291 9.31 5.36 -20.18
N ILE A 292 10.58 5.71 -19.96
CA ILE A 292 11.56 4.82 -19.34
C ILE A 292 11.51 5.03 -17.82
N ILE A 293 11.36 3.95 -17.07
CA ILE A 293 11.53 3.93 -15.61
C ILE A 293 12.77 3.12 -15.25
N HIS A 294 13.55 3.65 -14.30
CA HIS A 294 14.63 2.93 -13.64
C HIS A 294 14.06 2.05 -12.53
N LEU A 295 14.38 0.75 -12.56
CA LEU A 295 14.00 -0.19 -11.51
C LEU A 295 15.23 -0.65 -10.74
N LYS A 296 15.12 -0.65 -9.41
CA LYS A 296 16.15 -1.17 -8.50
C LYS A 296 15.52 -2.14 -7.51
N LEU A 297 15.92 -3.40 -7.57
CA LEU A 297 15.62 -4.38 -6.51
C LEU A 297 16.80 -4.46 -5.56
N ALA A 298 16.60 -4.12 -4.29
CA ALA A 298 17.64 -4.17 -3.29
C ALA A 298 18.06 -5.63 -2.99
N PRO A 299 19.37 -5.89 -2.79
CA PRO A 299 19.79 -7.14 -2.17
C PRO A 299 19.36 -7.16 -0.70
N ASN A 300 19.08 -8.35 -0.16
CA ASN A 300 18.72 -8.49 1.24
C ASN A 300 19.04 -9.86 1.82
N PRO A 301 19.32 -9.94 3.12
CA PRO A 301 19.49 -11.21 3.81
C PRO A 301 18.15 -11.93 3.99
N SER A 302 18.21 -13.15 4.54
CA SER A 302 17.02 -13.90 4.96
C SER A 302 16.26 -13.28 6.14
N HIS A 303 16.87 -12.30 6.86
CA HIS A 303 16.21 -11.57 7.94
C HIS A 303 15.09 -10.72 7.34
N LEU A 304 13.85 -11.23 7.42
CA LEU A 304 12.68 -10.57 6.83
C LEU A 304 12.53 -9.15 7.36
N GLU A 305 12.05 -8.24 6.50
CA GLU A 305 11.82 -6.82 6.79
C GLU A 305 13.08 -5.97 7.03
N ALA A 306 14.26 -6.56 7.24
CA ALA A 306 15.50 -5.81 7.49
C ALA A 306 15.93 -4.92 6.32
N VAL A 307 15.46 -5.21 5.10
CA VAL A 307 15.72 -4.42 3.89
C VAL A 307 14.87 -3.16 3.81
N ASN A 308 13.76 -3.08 4.55
CA ASN A 308 12.82 -1.95 4.47
C ASN A 308 13.50 -0.59 4.72
N PRO A 309 14.19 -0.36 5.85
CA PRO A 309 14.86 0.92 6.08
C PRO A 309 16.04 1.15 5.12
N VAL A 310 16.63 0.07 4.57
CA VAL A 310 17.71 0.18 3.56
C VAL A 310 17.16 0.75 2.25
N VAL A 311 15.97 0.30 1.82
CA VAL A 311 15.29 0.82 0.63
C VAL A 311 14.87 2.27 0.84
N GLU A 312 14.35 2.64 2.00
CA GLU A 312 14.00 4.03 2.31
C GLU A 312 15.25 4.93 2.28
N GLY A 313 16.33 4.53 2.96
CA GLY A 313 17.59 5.28 2.94
C GLY A 313 18.19 5.41 1.54
N PHE A 314 18.13 4.34 0.74
CA PHE A 314 18.60 4.37 -0.65
C PHE A 314 17.73 5.30 -1.52
N SER A 315 16.42 5.24 -1.36
CA SER A 315 15.47 6.09 -2.07
C SER A 315 15.66 7.56 -1.70
N ARG A 316 15.82 7.85 -0.41
CA ARG A 316 16.14 9.19 0.09
C ARG A 316 17.44 9.73 -0.51
N ALA A 317 18.53 8.96 -0.43
CA ALA A 317 19.82 9.39 -0.99
C ALA A 317 19.72 9.68 -2.49
N LYS A 318 18.96 8.87 -3.23
CA LYS A 318 18.74 9.08 -4.66
C LYS A 318 17.86 10.29 -4.97
N ALA A 319 16.79 10.53 -4.20
CA ALA A 319 16.00 11.74 -4.30
C ALA A 319 16.90 12.98 -4.17
N ASP A 320 17.74 13.00 -3.15
CA ASP A 320 18.60 14.14 -2.83
C ASP A 320 19.64 14.38 -3.95
N ILE A 321 20.27 13.31 -4.46
CA ILE A 321 21.36 13.41 -5.45
C ILE A 321 20.85 13.62 -6.88
N LEU A 322 19.85 12.84 -7.31
CA LEU A 322 19.42 12.77 -8.72
C LEU A 322 18.23 13.68 -9.02
N TYR A 323 17.41 13.98 -8.02
CA TYR A 323 16.12 14.62 -8.21
C TYR A 323 15.97 15.90 -7.38
N ALA A 324 17.07 16.46 -6.86
CA ALA A 324 17.08 17.68 -6.06
C ALA A 324 16.07 17.66 -4.90
N SER A 325 15.92 16.49 -4.25
CA SER A 325 14.94 16.22 -3.19
C SER A 325 13.47 16.32 -3.65
N ASP A 326 13.19 16.18 -4.95
CA ASP A 326 11.84 15.96 -5.46
C ASP A 326 11.43 14.50 -5.25
N TYR A 327 10.72 14.25 -4.15
CA TYR A 327 10.31 12.93 -3.73
C TYR A 327 9.18 12.33 -4.59
N ASP A 328 8.53 13.12 -5.44
CA ASP A 328 7.51 12.63 -6.37
C ASP A 328 8.16 11.92 -7.58
N LYS A 329 9.48 12.09 -7.77
CA LYS A 329 10.28 11.43 -8.83
C LYS A 329 10.75 10.03 -8.51
N ILE A 330 10.70 9.64 -7.23
CA ILE A 330 11.14 8.31 -6.78
C ILE A 330 10.03 7.62 -5.99
N LEU A 331 9.84 6.32 -6.23
CA LEU A 331 8.83 5.50 -5.58
C LEU A 331 9.47 4.31 -4.86
N PRO A 332 9.50 4.33 -3.52
CA PRO A 332 9.77 3.13 -2.74
C PRO A 332 8.56 2.17 -2.79
N ILE A 333 8.83 0.90 -3.06
CA ILE A 333 7.87 -0.21 -2.93
C ILE A 333 8.43 -1.25 -1.98
N LEU A 334 7.71 -1.52 -0.89
CA LEU A 334 8.08 -2.55 0.07
C LEU A 334 7.09 -3.71 -0.01
N ILE A 335 7.60 -4.90 -0.33
CA ILE A 335 6.81 -6.12 -0.51
C ILE A 335 7.02 -7.03 0.70
N HIS A 336 5.93 -7.33 1.40
CA HIS A 336 5.95 -8.01 2.68
C HIS A 336 5.23 -9.36 2.66
N GLY A 337 5.56 -10.23 3.62
CA GLY A 337 4.72 -11.36 4.01
C GLY A 337 3.80 -10.97 5.18
N ASP A 338 2.64 -11.62 5.32
CA ASP A 338 1.65 -11.28 6.35
C ASP A 338 2.13 -11.53 7.79
N ALA A 339 2.90 -12.60 8.02
CA ALA A 339 3.45 -12.88 9.33
C ALA A 339 4.61 -11.93 9.69
N SER A 340 5.47 -11.59 8.73
CA SER A 340 6.66 -10.78 8.97
C SER A 340 6.33 -9.30 9.15
N ILE A 341 5.40 -8.76 8.35
CA ILE A 341 4.94 -7.36 8.51
C ILE A 341 4.32 -7.11 9.88
N ALA A 342 3.62 -8.09 10.43
CA ALA A 342 2.96 -7.98 11.72
C ALA A 342 3.91 -8.23 12.91
N GLY A 343 4.96 -9.03 12.71
CA GLY A 343 5.81 -9.54 13.79
C GLY A 343 7.18 -8.86 13.95
N GLN A 344 7.71 -8.20 12.91
CA GLN A 344 9.05 -7.61 12.95
C GLN A 344 9.01 -6.13 13.37
N GLY A 345 9.68 -5.78 14.47
CA GLY A 345 9.70 -4.41 15.00
C GLY A 345 10.29 -3.37 14.05
N VAL A 346 11.20 -3.76 13.14
CA VAL A 346 11.78 -2.87 12.13
C VAL A 346 10.73 -2.29 11.18
N VAL A 347 9.59 -2.97 10.99
CA VAL A 347 8.46 -2.45 10.19
C VAL A 347 7.83 -1.25 10.88
N TYR A 348 7.58 -1.36 12.20
CA TYR A 348 7.11 -0.24 13.02
C TYR A 348 8.08 0.94 12.91
N GLU A 349 9.38 0.68 13.11
CA GLU A 349 10.41 1.72 13.07
C GLU A 349 10.43 2.42 11.70
N THR A 350 10.39 1.67 10.60
CA THR A 350 10.43 2.22 9.24
C THR A 350 9.20 3.07 8.95
N VAL A 351 7.99 2.55 9.20
CA VAL A 351 6.73 3.27 8.93
C VAL A 351 6.64 4.52 9.79
N GLN A 352 7.04 4.48 11.06
CA GLN A 352 7.02 5.64 11.95
C GLN A 352 7.89 6.80 11.45
N MET A 353 8.96 6.50 10.71
CA MET A 353 9.87 7.52 10.15
C MET A 353 9.36 8.17 8.86
N SER A 354 8.27 7.69 8.25
CA SER A 354 7.87 8.09 6.88
C SER A 354 7.58 9.59 6.68
N LYS A 355 7.31 10.33 7.77
CA LYS A 355 7.06 11.78 7.76
C LYS A 355 8.20 12.63 8.35
N LEU A 356 9.28 12.01 8.82
CA LEU A 356 10.38 12.74 9.43
C LEU A 356 11.28 13.37 8.36
N GLU A 357 11.63 14.65 8.51
CA GLU A 357 12.41 15.41 7.52
C GLU A 357 13.70 14.71 7.06
N GLY A 358 14.41 14.06 7.98
CA GLY A 358 15.66 13.33 7.67
C GLY A 358 15.48 11.98 6.96
N TYR A 359 14.25 11.45 6.90
CA TYR A 359 13.93 10.12 6.39
C TYR A 359 12.84 10.10 5.31
N TYR A 360 12.19 11.24 5.09
CA TYR A 360 11.08 11.41 4.17
C TYR A 360 11.44 11.01 2.73
N THR A 361 10.54 10.24 2.10
CA THR A 361 10.66 9.71 0.73
C THR A 361 9.41 9.93 -0.13
N GLY A 362 8.48 10.80 0.31
CA GLY A 362 7.24 11.08 -0.43
C GLY A 362 6.16 10.01 -0.24
N GLY A 363 6.30 9.14 0.75
CA GLY A 363 5.39 8.04 1.04
C GLY A 363 5.71 6.77 0.25
N THR A 364 5.46 5.63 0.88
CA THR A 364 5.83 4.31 0.38
C THR A 364 4.61 3.47 0.04
N VAL A 365 4.70 2.68 -1.03
CA VAL A 365 3.70 1.66 -1.35
C VAL A 365 4.07 0.36 -0.67
N HIS A 366 3.29 -0.02 0.34
CA HIS A 366 3.43 -1.29 1.05
C HIS A 366 2.52 -2.34 0.41
N PHE A 367 3.09 -3.37 -0.19
CA PHE A 367 2.35 -4.45 -0.84
C PHE A 367 2.53 -5.75 -0.06
N VAL A 368 1.47 -6.26 0.54
CA VAL A 368 1.52 -7.48 1.35
C VAL A 368 1.01 -8.67 0.55
N ILE A 369 1.85 -9.70 0.39
CA ILE A 369 1.45 -11.00 -0.18
C ILE A 369 0.88 -11.84 0.98
N ASN A 370 -0.38 -11.56 1.33
CA ASN A 370 -1.04 -12.17 2.48
C ASN A 370 -1.61 -13.53 2.11
N ASN A 371 -0.74 -14.53 2.15
CA ASN A 371 -1.09 -15.93 1.90
C ASN A 371 -1.66 -16.63 3.14
N GLN A 372 -1.92 -15.89 4.23
CA GLN A 372 -2.61 -16.30 5.45
C GLN A 372 -1.85 -17.32 6.31
N ILE A 373 -0.55 -17.54 6.07
CA ILE A 373 0.26 -18.51 6.79
C ILE A 373 1.75 -18.11 6.84
N GLY A 374 2.34 -18.12 8.04
CA GLY A 374 3.77 -17.90 8.25
C GLY A 374 4.51 -19.21 8.50
N PHE A 375 5.20 -19.77 7.51
CA PHE A 375 5.77 -21.12 7.58
C PHE A 375 4.67 -22.18 7.88
N THR A 376 4.55 -22.61 9.13
CA THR A 376 3.52 -23.52 9.68
C THR A 376 2.60 -22.81 10.70
N THR A 377 2.77 -21.50 10.91
CA THR A 377 2.05 -20.72 11.92
C THR A 377 0.79 -20.10 11.30
N ASN A 378 -0.36 -20.30 11.95
CA ASN A 378 -1.61 -19.67 11.53
C ASN A 378 -1.60 -18.17 11.84
N PHE A 379 -2.40 -17.40 11.11
CA PHE A 379 -2.47 -15.96 11.33
C PHE A 379 -2.99 -15.55 12.72
N ASP A 380 -3.78 -16.38 13.40
CA ASP A 380 -4.28 -16.11 14.75
C ASP A 380 -3.15 -16.20 15.80
N ASP A 381 -2.09 -16.97 15.51
CA ASP A 381 -0.91 -17.09 16.38
C ASP A 381 0.22 -16.12 15.97
N ALA A 382 0.16 -15.58 14.74
CA ALA A 382 1.17 -14.66 14.22
C ALA A 382 0.97 -13.20 14.64
N ARG A 383 -0.24 -12.82 15.11
CA ARG A 383 -0.57 -11.44 15.50
C ARG A 383 -1.79 -11.35 16.41
N SER A 384 -1.86 -10.27 17.19
CA SER A 384 -3.05 -9.92 17.97
C SER A 384 -4.00 -8.96 17.23
N ALA A 385 -3.53 -8.26 16.20
CA ALA A 385 -4.34 -7.34 15.41
C ALA A 385 -5.29 -8.07 14.45
N THR A 386 -6.37 -7.39 14.04
CA THR A 386 -7.31 -7.91 13.03
C THR A 386 -6.61 -8.25 11.71
N TYR A 387 -5.82 -7.30 11.22
CA TYR A 387 -5.09 -7.38 9.96
C TYR A 387 -3.59 -7.41 10.20
N CYS A 388 -2.84 -8.03 9.28
CA CYS A 388 -1.38 -7.98 9.29
C CYS A 388 -0.86 -6.55 9.06
N THR A 389 -1.64 -5.73 8.36
CA THR A 389 -1.37 -4.31 8.07
C THR A 389 -1.71 -3.35 9.21
N GLY A 390 -1.93 -3.81 10.45
CA GLY A 390 -2.32 -2.95 11.57
C GLY A 390 -1.37 -1.75 11.82
N VAL A 391 -0.10 -1.90 11.45
CA VAL A 391 0.95 -0.86 11.50
C VAL A 391 0.58 0.40 10.69
N ALA A 392 -0.23 0.28 9.63
CA ALA A 392 -0.65 1.39 8.77
C ALA A 392 -1.39 2.49 9.53
N SER A 393 -2.18 2.11 10.54
CA SER A 393 -2.99 3.04 11.33
C SER A 393 -2.15 4.07 12.10
N MET A 394 -0.90 3.74 12.45
CA MET A 394 -0.03 4.59 13.26
C MET A 394 0.36 5.88 12.54
N VAL A 395 0.46 5.84 11.21
CA VAL A 395 0.76 7.00 10.37
C VAL A 395 -0.45 7.47 9.56
N GLN A 396 -1.63 6.93 9.88
CA GLN A 396 -2.90 7.18 9.20
C GLN A 396 -2.80 6.91 7.67
N ALA A 397 -2.13 5.82 7.30
CA ALA A 397 -2.09 5.34 5.92
C ALA A 397 -3.35 4.52 5.60
N PRO A 398 -4.01 4.70 4.45
CA PRO A 398 -5.14 3.87 4.06
C PRO A 398 -4.71 2.44 3.75
N VAL A 399 -5.59 1.47 4.03
CA VAL A 399 -5.40 0.06 3.66
C VAL A 399 -6.48 -0.40 2.69
N PHE A 400 -6.05 -1.04 1.61
CA PHE A 400 -6.90 -1.74 0.65
C PHE A 400 -6.69 -3.25 0.82
N HIS A 401 -7.65 -3.94 1.45
CA HIS A 401 -7.66 -5.40 1.48
C HIS A 401 -8.32 -5.90 0.21
N VAL A 402 -7.62 -6.67 -0.59
CA VAL A 402 -8.11 -7.07 -1.92
C VAL A 402 -8.00 -8.56 -2.13
N ASN A 403 -9.01 -9.13 -2.80
CA ASN A 403 -9.02 -10.53 -3.18
C ASN A 403 -7.98 -10.80 -4.27
N GLY A 404 -7.01 -11.66 -3.99
CA GLY A 404 -5.96 -12.04 -4.93
C GLY A 404 -6.46 -12.77 -6.19
N ASP A 405 -7.67 -13.34 -6.17
CA ASP A 405 -8.30 -13.98 -7.34
C ASP A 405 -9.11 -13.01 -8.20
N ASP A 406 -9.32 -11.77 -7.74
CA ASP A 406 -9.95 -10.71 -8.53
C ASP A 406 -8.88 -9.71 -8.99
N PRO A 407 -8.15 -10.00 -10.08
CA PRO A 407 -7.07 -9.14 -10.52
C PRO A 407 -7.57 -7.77 -10.99
N GLU A 408 -8.82 -7.62 -11.41
CA GLU A 408 -9.39 -6.31 -11.75
C GLU A 408 -9.57 -5.44 -10.50
N ALA A 409 -10.05 -6.04 -9.40
CA ALA A 409 -10.08 -5.39 -8.09
C ALA A 409 -8.67 -5.01 -7.61
N VAL A 410 -7.69 -5.89 -7.79
CA VAL A 410 -6.28 -5.63 -7.46
C VAL A 410 -5.75 -4.43 -8.25
N ILE A 411 -5.97 -4.39 -9.57
CA ILE A 411 -5.52 -3.28 -10.41
C ILE A 411 -6.18 -1.96 -10.00
N TRP A 412 -7.49 -1.97 -9.73
CA TRP A 412 -8.17 -0.76 -9.28
C TRP A 412 -7.65 -0.28 -7.92
N ALA A 413 -7.38 -1.20 -6.98
CA ALA A 413 -6.85 -0.87 -5.66
C ALA A 413 -5.45 -0.24 -5.76
N VAL A 414 -4.54 -0.83 -6.54
CA VAL A 414 -3.17 -0.29 -6.66
C VAL A 414 -3.12 1.03 -7.43
N ARG A 415 -3.98 1.22 -8.45
CA ARG A 415 -4.10 2.52 -9.14
C ARG A 415 -4.59 3.60 -8.19
N THR A 416 -5.63 3.31 -7.41
CA THR A 416 -6.15 4.24 -6.40
C THR A 416 -5.11 4.54 -5.30
N ALA A 417 -4.35 3.52 -4.88
CA ALA A 417 -3.27 3.68 -3.92
C ALA A 417 -2.15 4.58 -4.46
N MET A 418 -1.77 4.42 -5.73
CA MET A 418 -0.78 5.28 -6.39
C MET A 418 -1.26 6.72 -6.49
N GLU A 419 -2.49 6.95 -6.92
CA GLU A 419 -3.08 8.29 -6.95
C GLU A 419 -3.08 8.94 -5.56
N TYR A 420 -3.40 8.17 -4.50
CA TYR A 420 -3.36 8.66 -3.13
C TYR A 420 -1.94 9.04 -2.69
N ARG A 421 -0.96 8.16 -2.98
CA ARG A 421 0.45 8.39 -2.65
C ARG A 421 0.94 9.66 -3.34
N GLN A 422 0.79 9.77 -4.66
CA GLN A 422 1.24 10.94 -5.41
C GLN A 422 0.55 12.23 -4.97
N LYS A 423 -0.74 12.17 -4.62
CA LYS A 423 -1.49 13.37 -4.24
C LYS A 423 -1.13 13.87 -2.83
N PHE A 424 -0.89 12.96 -1.89
CA PHE A 424 -0.80 13.30 -0.47
C PHE A 424 0.55 13.01 0.18
N ASN A 425 1.47 12.40 -0.58
CA ASN A 425 2.80 11.99 -0.15
C ASN A 425 2.79 11.30 1.21
N ASN A 426 2.01 10.23 1.27
CA ASN A 426 1.75 9.46 2.46
C ASN A 426 1.79 7.98 2.10
N ASP A 427 2.28 7.15 3.01
CA ASP A 427 2.27 5.70 2.85
C ASP A 427 0.86 5.19 2.55
N VAL A 428 0.80 4.08 1.81
CA VAL A 428 -0.42 3.35 1.46
C VAL A 428 -0.15 1.86 1.50
N PHE A 429 -1.14 1.09 1.99
CA PHE A 429 -1.03 -0.35 2.14
C PHE A 429 -2.02 -1.08 1.25
N ILE A 430 -1.52 -2.09 0.55
CA ILE A 430 -2.31 -3.05 -0.21
C ILE A 430 -2.13 -4.43 0.44
N ASP A 431 -3.18 -4.93 1.06
CA ASP A 431 -3.24 -6.28 1.64
C ASP A 431 -3.87 -7.21 0.62
N MET A 432 -3.04 -7.80 -0.26
CA MET A 432 -3.51 -8.76 -1.25
C MET A 432 -3.69 -10.12 -0.58
N VAL A 433 -4.93 -10.43 -0.22
CA VAL A 433 -5.29 -11.68 0.43
C VAL A 433 -5.31 -12.80 -0.61
N CYS A 434 -4.41 -13.75 -0.45
CA CYS A 434 -4.13 -14.81 -1.41
C CYS A 434 -3.92 -16.13 -0.65
N TYR A 435 -3.25 -17.10 -1.28
CA TYR A 435 -2.88 -18.36 -0.64
C TYR A 435 -1.49 -18.84 -1.06
N ARG A 436 -1.02 -19.95 -0.50
CA ARG A 436 0.24 -20.61 -0.89
C ARG A 436 -0.06 -22.01 -1.38
N ARG A 437 0.13 -22.25 -2.69
CA ARG A 437 -0.15 -23.55 -3.33
C ARG A 437 0.64 -24.69 -2.70
N HIS A 438 1.93 -24.47 -2.45
CA HIS A 438 2.87 -25.47 -1.96
C HIS A 438 3.18 -25.28 -0.46
N GLY A 439 4.08 -26.11 0.09
CA GLY A 439 4.69 -25.89 1.40
C GLY A 439 5.45 -24.56 1.49
N HIS A 440 6.09 -24.27 2.63
CA HIS A 440 6.86 -23.02 2.77
C HIS A 440 8.03 -22.97 1.77
N ASN A 441 8.69 -24.12 1.61
CA ASN A 441 9.47 -24.42 0.42
C ASN A 441 8.88 -25.66 -0.27
N GLU A 442 9.36 -25.94 -1.48
CA GLU A 442 8.78 -26.99 -2.32
C GLU A 442 9.09 -28.43 -1.89
N GLY A 443 9.94 -28.61 -0.86
CA GLY A 443 10.16 -29.90 -0.21
C GLY A 443 9.34 -30.12 1.07
N ASP A 444 8.60 -29.11 1.56
CA ASP A 444 7.79 -29.23 2.77
C ASP A 444 6.39 -29.75 2.46
N ASP A 445 5.86 -30.65 3.28
CA ASP A 445 4.44 -31.04 3.24
C ASP A 445 3.63 -30.21 4.26
N PRO A 446 2.82 -29.25 3.81
CA PRO A 446 2.06 -28.39 4.71
C PRO A 446 0.84 -29.08 5.34
N LYS A 447 0.45 -30.27 4.88
CA LYS A 447 -0.69 -31.02 5.44
C LYS A 447 -0.42 -31.52 6.86
N PHE A 448 0.85 -31.59 7.29
CA PHE A 448 1.21 -31.93 8.66
C PHE A 448 0.65 -30.95 9.70
N THR A 449 0.47 -29.68 9.31
CA THR A 449 0.01 -28.62 10.23
C THR A 449 -1.25 -27.90 9.74
N GLN A 450 -1.57 -27.93 8.44
CA GLN A 450 -2.75 -27.26 7.85
C GLN A 450 -3.53 -28.15 6.87
N PRO A 451 -4.01 -29.34 7.27
CA PRO A 451 -4.68 -30.27 6.36
C PRO A 451 -5.95 -29.67 5.71
N ASP A 452 -6.86 -29.09 6.51
CA ASP A 452 -8.14 -28.54 6.02
C ASP A 452 -7.96 -27.37 5.05
N LEU A 453 -6.95 -26.52 5.30
CA LEU A 453 -6.65 -25.39 4.43
C LEU A 453 -6.11 -25.88 3.09
N TYR A 454 -5.18 -26.84 3.12
CA TYR A 454 -4.57 -27.36 1.90
C TYR A 454 -5.49 -28.28 1.11
N GLU A 455 -6.48 -28.92 1.73
CA GLU A 455 -7.56 -29.59 0.99
C GLU A 455 -8.31 -28.61 0.07
N LYS A 456 -8.69 -27.44 0.61
CA LYS A 456 -9.36 -26.37 -0.16
C LYS A 456 -8.44 -25.76 -1.21
N ILE A 457 -7.17 -25.51 -0.87
CA ILE A 457 -6.19 -24.99 -1.83
C ILE A 457 -6.02 -25.98 -2.98
N ASN A 458 -5.91 -27.28 -2.73
CA ASN A 458 -5.67 -28.27 -3.79
C ASN A 458 -6.83 -28.39 -4.79
N SER A 459 -8.06 -28.05 -4.41
CA SER A 459 -9.23 -28.03 -5.30
C SER A 459 -9.48 -26.68 -5.96
N HIS A 460 -8.72 -25.65 -5.60
CA HIS A 460 -8.93 -24.29 -6.08
C HIS A 460 -8.10 -23.98 -7.34
N PRO A 461 -8.70 -23.49 -8.44
CA PRO A 461 -7.96 -23.13 -9.66
C PRO A 461 -6.93 -22.03 -9.41
N ASP A 462 -5.97 -21.85 -10.32
CA ASP A 462 -5.02 -20.73 -10.22
C ASP A 462 -5.65 -19.39 -10.64
N PRO A 463 -5.14 -18.22 -10.18
CA PRO A 463 -5.76 -16.92 -10.48
C PRO A 463 -5.87 -16.63 -11.99
N ARG A 464 -4.98 -17.19 -12.83
CA ARG A 464 -5.07 -17.04 -14.29
C ARG A 464 -6.28 -17.78 -14.84
N GLU A 465 -6.52 -19.01 -14.39
CA GLU A 465 -7.69 -19.79 -14.78
C GLU A 465 -8.99 -19.13 -14.29
N VAL A 466 -9.03 -18.69 -13.03
CA VAL A 466 -10.18 -17.94 -12.47
C VAL A 466 -10.51 -16.74 -13.35
N TYR A 467 -9.50 -15.94 -13.70
CA TYR A 467 -9.71 -14.73 -14.47
C TYR A 467 -10.08 -15.02 -15.94
N ALA A 468 -9.44 -15.99 -16.58
CA ALA A 468 -9.77 -16.39 -17.94
C ALA A 468 -11.22 -16.88 -18.08
N ASN A 469 -11.69 -17.66 -17.11
CA ASN A 469 -13.09 -18.12 -17.06
C ASN A 469 -14.04 -16.93 -16.88
N ARG A 470 -13.74 -16.02 -15.95
CA ARG A 470 -14.54 -14.80 -15.72
C ARG A 470 -14.66 -13.93 -16.98
N LEU A 471 -13.56 -13.72 -17.70
CA LEU A 471 -13.59 -12.96 -18.96
C LEU A 471 -14.38 -13.68 -20.06
N THR A 472 -14.29 -15.00 -20.14
CA THR A 472 -15.03 -15.81 -21.11
C THR A 472 -16.54 -15.78 -20.84
N GLU A 473 -16.95 -15.98 -19.58
CA GLU A 473 -18.35 -15.97 -19.15
C GLU A 473 -19.03 -14.62 -19.44
N ARG A 474 -18.27 -13.53 -19.41
CA ARG A 474 -18.74 -12.18 -19.72
C ARG A 474 -18.72 -11.84 -21.21
N GLY A 475 -18.07 -12.67 -22.03
CA GLY A 475 -17.81 -12.37 -23.43
C GLY A 475 -16.78 -11.24 -23.64
N ASP A 476 -15.96 -10.92 -22.63
CA ASP A 476 -14.91 -9.91 -22.72
C ASP A 476 -13.76 -10.38 -23.64
N LEU A 477 -13.40 -11.66 -23.58
CA LEU A 477 -12.37 -12.29 -24.40
C LEU A 477 -12.77 -13.72 -24.80
N ASP A 478 -12.30 -14.17 -25.97
CA ASP A 478 -12.47 -15.56 -26.42
C ASP A 478 -11.56 -16.50 -25.59
N LYS A 479 -12.11 -17.62 -25.14
CA LYS A 479 -11.40 -18.70 -24.45
C LYS A 479 -10.11 -19.12 -25.16
N LYS A 480 -10.10 -19.08 -26.49
CA LYS A 480 -8.93 -19.45 -27.31
C LYS A 480 -7.70 -18.58 -27.01
N ILE A 481 -7.89 -17.31 -26.64
CA ILE A 481 -6.79 -16.39 -26.32
C ILE A 481 -5.99 -16.89 -25.12
N ALA A 482 -6.66 -17.43 -24.09
CA ALA A 482 -5.99 -17.92 -22.89
C ALA A 482 -5.15 -19.18 -23.17
N THR A 483 -5.63 -20.10 -24.01
CA THR A 483 -4.88 -21.29 -24.44
C THR A 483 -3.69 -20.92 -25.32
N ASP A 484 -3.89 -20.03 -26.30
CA ASP A 484 -2.83 -19.59 -27.21
C ASP A 484 -1.70 -18.86 -26.45
N LEU A 485 -2.04 -18.06 -25.42
CA LEU A 485 -1.05 -17.39 -24.57
C LEU A 485 -0.20 -18.37 -23.76
N GLU A 486 -0.80 -19.44 -23.23
CA GLU A 486 -0.10 -20.45 -22.44
C GLU A 486 0.89 -21.24 -23.31
N GLU A 487 0.42 -21.78 -24.43
CA GLU A 487 1.26 -22.56 -25.35
C GLU A 487 2.42 -21.71 -25.90
N LYS A 488 2.14 -20.47 -26.31
CA LYS A 488 3.15 -19.56 -26.84
C LYS A 488 4.24 -19.25 -25.80
N PHE A 489 3.83 -18.97 -24.56
CA PHE A 489 4.78 -18.63 -23.51
C PHE A 489 5.58 -19.84 -23.02
N TRP A 490 4.96 -21.01 -22.92
CA TRP A 490 5.67 -22.26 -22.61
C TRP A 490 6.74 -22.56 -23.67
N ASN A 491 6.40 -22.43 -24.95
CA ASN A 491 7.34 -22.63 -26.04
C ASN A 491 8.47 -21.61 -26.04
N ASP A 492 8.21 -20.34 -25.67
CA ASP A 492 9.24 -19.32 -25.48
C ASP A 492 10.21 -19.71 -24.35
N LEU A 493 9.71 -20.12 -23.17
CA LEU A 493 10.57 -20.58 -22.07
C LEU A 493 11.40 -21.81 -22.44
N GLN A 494 10.80 -22.78 -23.14
CA GLN A 494 11.50 -23.98 -23.62
C GLN A 494 12.59 -23.60 -24.61
N GLN A 495 12.29 -22.72 -25.58
CA GLN A 495 13.27 -22.22 -26.54
C GLN A 495 14.42 -21.48 -25.84
N ARG A 496 14.14 -20.69 -24.81
CA ARG A 496 15.17 -19.98 -24.02
C ARG A 496 16.02 -20.90 -23.15
N LEU A 497 15.46 -22.02 -22.70
CA LEU A 497 16.23 -23.07 -22.02
C LEU A 497 17.16 -23.79 -23.02
N ASP A 498 16.72 -23.98 -24.27
CA ASP A 498 17.45 -24.72 -25.30
C ASP A 498 18.51 -23.86 -26.05
N LEU A 499 18.36 -22.54 -26.04
CA LEU A 499 19.27 -21.59 -26.70
C LEU A 499 20.22 -20.91 -25.72
N VAL A 500 21.43 -20.61 -26.20
CA VAL A 500 22.39 -19.72 -25.52
C VAL A 500 22.48 -18.42 -26.31
N LYS A 501 22.31 -17.28 -25.62
CA LYS A 501 22.51 -15.86 -26.03
C LYS A 501 21.25 -14.99 -26.07
N GLU A 502 20.65 -14.74 -24.92
CA GLU A 502 19.90 -13.50 -24.69
C GLU A 502 20.83 -12.38 -24.22
N LYS A 503 20.60 -11.18 -24.75
CA LYS A 503 21.28 -9.98 -24.24
C LYS A 503 20.46 -9.45 -23.08
N SER A 504 21.13 -9.20 -21.95
CA SER A 504 20.53 -8.42 -20.86
C SER A 504 20.03 -7.08 -21.39
N LEU A 505 18.97 -6.53 -20.78
CA LEU A 505 18.47 -5.22 -21.14
C LEU A 505 19.61 -4.20 -21.09
N PRO A 506 19.68 -3.27 -22.07
CA PRO A 506 20.66 -2.20 -22.01
C PRO A 506 20.41 -1.39 -20.73
N TYR A 507 21.46 -1.21 -19.94
CA TYR A 507 21.42 -0.47 -18.69
C TYR A 507 22.45 0.66 -18.73
N SER A 508 21.96 1.90 -18.62
CA SER A 508 22.82 3.07 -18.45
C SER A 508 23.02 3.36 -16.97
N TYR A 509 24.29 3.41 -16.53
CA TYR A 509 24.63 3.74 -15.15
C TYR A 509 24.28 5.20 -14.83
N GLN A 510 23.59 5.42 -13.73
CA GLN A 510 23.35 6.75 -13.19
C GLN A 510 24.61 7.33 -12.53
N GLU A 511 24.65 8.64 -12.29
CA GLU A 511 25.83 9.35 -11.78
C GLU A 511 26.48 8.70 -10.54
N PRO A 512 25.74 8.31 -9.47
CA PRO A 512 26.35 7.63 -8.32
C PRO A 512 27.04 6.33 -8.69
N GLU A 513 26.45 5.54 -9.59
CA GLU A 513 27.03 4.27 -10.02
C GLU A 513 28.30 4.47 -10.84
N GLN A 514 28.33 5.53 -11.67
CA GLN A 514 29.53 5.93 -12.40
C GLN A 514 30.64 6.37 -11.45
N ALA A 515 30.30 7.12 -10.39
CA ALA A 515 31.25 7.53 -9.35
C ALA A 515 31.81 6.31 -8.60
N TRP A 516 30.96 5.36 -8.19
CA TRP A 516 31.39 4.13 -7.51
C TRP A 516 32.25 3.24 -8.39
N ARG A 517 32.01 3.23 -9.70
CA ARG A 517 32.84 2.48 -10.66
C ARG A 517 34.24 3.08 -10.85
N LYS A 518 34.44 4.36 -10.52
CA LYS A 518 35.77 5.00 -10.51
C LYS A 518 36.58 4.65 -9.25
N LEU A 519 35.95 4.08 -8.22
CA LEU A 519 36.64 3.64 -7.01
C LEU A 519 37.47 2.37 -7.30
N THR A 520 38.68 2.31 -6.74
CA THR A 520 39.49 1.09 -6.76
C THR A 520 38.84 0.04 -5.86
N LYS A 521 38.50 -1.10 -6.44
CA LYS A 521 37.72 -2.17 -5.78
C LYS A 521 38.57 -3.33 -5.26
N THR A 522 39.78 -3.48 -5.80
CA THR A 522 40.77 -4.44 -5.35
C THR A 522 41.69 -3.77 -4.34
N TYR A 523 41.91 -4.40 -3.20
CA TYR A 523 42.87 -3.91 -2.21
C TYR A 523 44.18 -4.69 -2.33
N ASP A 524 45.30 -3.98 -2.41
CA ASP A 524 46.63 -4.53 -2.10
C ASP A 524 46.92 -4.19 -0.62
N PRO A 525 47.40 -5.13 0.23
CA PRO A 525 47.88 -4.80 1.57
C PRO A 525 48.84 -3.60 1.63
N ASN A 526 49.57 -3.31 0.54
CA ASN A 526 50.41 -2.13 0.38
C ASN A 526 49.64 -0.80 0.32
N ASP A 527 48.38 -0.80 -0.13
CA ASP A 527 47.53 0.40 -0.17
C ASP A 527 47.31 0.97 1.24
N PHE A 528 47.31 0.12 2.26
CA PHE A 528 47.17 0.52 3.66
C PHE A 528 48.48 0.99 4.31
N ARG A 529 49.64 0.84 3.62
CA ARG A 529 50.95 1.29 4.15
C ARG A 529 51.17 2.79 4.00
N LYS A 530 50.45 3.45 3.09
CA LYS A 530 50.55 4.89 2.86
C LYS A 530 49.19 5.53 3.10
N SER A 531 49.12 6.41 4.08
CA SER A 531 47.92 7.22 4.30
C SER A 531 47.62 8.09 3.08
N ALA A 532 46.34 8.19 2.73
CA ALA A 532 45.89 9.14 1.73
C ALA A 532 46.24 10.58 2.16
N ALA A 533 46.59 11.44 1.21
CA ALA A 533 46.88 12.84 1.48
C ALA A 533 45.58 13.62 1.73
N THR A 534 45.10 13.57 2.98
CA THR A 534 43.84 14.21 3.41
C THR A 534 44.02 15.62 3.98
N GLY A 535 45.26 16.12 4.06
CA GLY A 535 45.55 17.45 4.57
C GLY A 535 44.97 18.56 3.67
N ILE A 536 44.42 19.59 4.29
CA ILE A 536 43.92 20.80 3.62
C ILE A 536 44.79 22.01 3.94
N SER A 537 44.77 23.02 3.06
CA SER A 537 45.56 24.24 3.27
C SER A 537 45.07 25.02 4.50
N LYS A 538 45.98 25.72 5.19
CA LYS A 538 45.62 26.62 6.30
C LYS A 538 44.54 27.64 5.90
N LYS A 539 44.62 28.17 4.68
CA LYS A 539 43.60 29.06 4.11
C LYS A 539 42.20 28.45 4.12
N ASN A 540 42.07 27.16 3.80
CA ASN A 540 40.78 26.47 3.84
C ASN A 540 40.32 26.20 5.27
N ILE A 541 41.23 25.86 6.18
CA ILE A 541 40.94 25.71 7.61
C ILE A 541 40.39 27.03 8.17
N ASP A 542 41.09 28.13 7.96
CA ASP A 542 40.70 29.46 8.43
C ASP A 542 39.34 29.89 7.85
N LEU A 543 39.07 29.55 6.58
CA LEU A 543 37.77 29.80 5.94
C LEU A 543 36.63 29.02 6.61
N ILE A 544 36.81 27.72 6.86
CA ILE A 544 35.80 26.86 7.50
C ILE A 544 35.55 27.33 8.93
N LEU A 545 36.60 27.55 9.71
CA LEU A 545 36.50 28.02 11.09
C LEU A 545 35.79 29.37 11.17
N LYS A 546 36.14 30.32 10.29
CA LYS A 546 35.45 31.61 10.21
C LYS A 546 33.96 31.42 9.90
N HIS A 547 33.61 30.54 8.97
CA HIS A 547 32.21 30.28 8.61
C HIS A 547 31.42 29.69 9.79
N LEU A 548 31.96 28.66 10.45
CA LEU A 548 31.34 28.03 11.63
C LEU A 548 31.17 29.00 12.81
N MET A 549 32.09 29.94 12.97
CA MET A 549 32.08 30.92 14.06
C MET A 549 31.25 32.17 13.76
N THR A 550 30.79 32.35 12.52
CA THR A 550 30.01 33.54 12.13
C THR A 550 28.51 33.27 12.32
N LEU A 551 27.88 34.02 13.22
CA LEU A 551 26.42 34.00 13.36
C LEU A 551 25.78 34.99 12.35
N PRO A 552 24.59 34.68 11.79
CA PRO A 552 23.89 35.60 10.91
C PRO A 552 23.60 36.95 11.58
N GLU A 553 23.60 38.03 10.80
CA GLU A 553 23.24 39.35 11.31
C GLU A 553 21.81 39.35 11.88
N GLY A 554 21.62 39.94 13.06
CA GLY A 554 20.34 39.94 13.77
C GLY A 554 19.99 38.63 14.48
N PHE A 555 20.81 37.58 14.40
CA PHE A 555 20.61 36.36 15.18
C PHE A 555 21.02 36.57 16.64
N HIS A 556 20.08 36.34 17.57
CA HIS A 556 20.31 36.46 19.01
C HIS A 556 20.46 35.06 19.64
N PRO A 557 21.70 34.53 19.78
CA PRO A 557 21.92 33.21 20.37
C PRO A 557 21.55 33.18 21.87
N LEU A 558 21.18 32.00 22.36
CA LEU A 558 21.03 31.78 23.80
C LEU A 558 22.36 32.11 24.52
N PRO A 559 22.34 32.65 25.76
CA PRO A 559 23.57 33.03 26.47
C PRO A 559 24.60 31.89 26.62
N LYS A 560 24.13 30.64 26.72
CA LYS A 560 25.00 29.45 26.74
C LYS A 560 25.77 29.25 25.43
N ILE A 561 25.15 29.53 24.29
CA ILE A 561 25.79 29.46 22.96
C ILE A 561 26.81 30.60 22.80
N SER A 562 26.49 31.82 23.24
CA SER A 562 27.48 32.91 23.22
C SER A 562 28.71 32.59 24.08
N ARG A 563 28.52 31.92 25.23
CA ARG A 563 29.64 31.46 26.07
C ARG A 563 30.46 30.37 25.36
N LEU A 564 29.80 29.41 24.73
CA LEU A 564 30.47 28.39 23.92
C LEU A 564 31.30 29.02 22.80
N GLN A 565 30.72 29.96 22.05
CA GLN A 565 31.42 30.68 20.97
C GLN A 565 32.64 31.45 21.50
N LYS A 566 32.55 32.14 22.64
CA LYS A 566 33.71 32.79 23.27
C LYS A 566 34.80 31.78 23.66
N SER A 567 34.41 30.63 24.22
CA SER A 567 35.36 29.56 24.57
C SER A 567 36.03 28.99 23.33
N LYS A 568 35.27 28.80 22.25
CA LYS A 568 35.77 28.32 20.96
C LYS A 568 36.73 29.33 20.33
N GLN A 569 36.41 30.63 20.40
CA GLN A 569 37.31 31.70 19.95
C GLN A 569 38.64 31.71 20.71
N ALA A 570 38.61 31.55 22.04
CA ALA A 570 39.83 31.49 22.85
C ALA A 570 40.76 30.33 22.43
N LEU A 571 40.20 29.15 22.12
CA LEU A 571 40.99 28.03 21.60
C LEU A 571 41.63 28.37 20.25
N LEU A 572 40.88 29.02 19.35
CA LEU A 572 41.42 29.44 18.05
C LEU A 572 42.53 30.50 18.19
N ASP A 573 42.38 31.42 19.14
CA ASP A 573 43.40 32.43 19.46
C ASP A 573 44.70 31.78 19.98
N GLU A 574 44.60 30.64 20.65
CA GLU A 574 45.73 29.79 21.09
C GLU A 574 46.26 28.85 19.98
N GLY A 575 45.61 28.82 18.82
CA GLY A 575 45.96 27.91 17.71
C GLY A 575 45.57 26.46 17.95
N VAL A 576 44.59 26.21 18.82
CA VAL A 576 44.09 24.87 19.20
C VAL A 576 42.71 24.63 18.61
N VAL A 577 42.49 23.43 18.08
CA VAL A 577 41.20 22.93 17.59
C VAL A 577 40.84 21.69 18.42
N ASP A 578 39.66 21.70 19.03
CA ASP A 578 39.18 20.56 19.83
C ASP A 578 38.39 19.57 18.96
N TRP A 579 37.97 18.45 19.54
CA TRP A 579 37.29 17.38 18.80
C TRP A 579 35.99 17.79 18.10
N ALA A 580 35.30 18.81 18.63
CA ALA A 580 34.00 19.22 18.12
C ALA A 580 34.09 20.29 17.02
N PHE A 581 35.25 20.91 16.84
CA PHE A 581 35.56 21.68 15.63
C PHE A 581 35.97 20.75 14.50
#